data_AF-A0A2M7PXJ1-F1
#
_entry.id   AF-A0A2M7PXJ1-F1
#
_cell.length_a   1.000
_cell.length_b   1.000
_cell.length_c   1.000
_cell.angle_alpha   90.00
_cell.angle_beta   90.00
_cell.angle_gamma   90.00
#
_symmetry.space_group_name_H-M   'P 1'
#
loop_
_entity.id
_entity.type
_entity.pdbx_description
1 polymer ?
#
loop_
_entity_poly.entity_id
_entity_poly.type
_entity_poly.pdbx_seq_one_letter_code
_entity_poly.pdbx_strand_id
1 'polypeptide(L)'
;MKVSLAVVENGKQIWQKLEVPENTTVQQVIKMSGILEQLHINLEEREVGIHGRLVELSSSLREGDRIEIYRPITADPATVKRRSIPTPQS
;
A
#
# COMPACT_ATOMS: atom_id res chain seq x y z
N MET A 1 -4.44 -11.24 -10.53
CA MET A 1 -3.77 -10.12 -11.20
C MET A 1 -2.35 -9.96 -10.67
N LYS A 2 -1.44 -9.44 -11.50
CA LYS A 2 -0.05 -9.18 -11.10
C LYS A 2 0.13 -7.72 -10.70
N VAL A 3 0.73 -7.48 -9.55
CA VAL A 3 1.05 -6.14 -9.04
C VAL A 3 2.50 -6.07 -8.60
N SER A 4 3.04 -4.86 -8.51
CA SER A 4 4.39 -4.62 -7.99
C SER A 4 4.34 -3.77 -6.74
N LEU A 5 5.14 -4.10 -5.73
CA LEU A 5 5.33 -3.31 -4.52
C LEU A 5 6.76 -2.78 -4.51
N ALA A 6 6.90 -1.49 -4.26
CA ALA A 6 8.17 -0.79 -4.10
C ALA A 6 8.20 -0.06 -2.75
N VAL A 7 9.24 -0.30 -1.96
CA VAL A 7 9.47 0.40 -0.69
C VAL A 7 10.93 0.80 -0.57
N VAL A 8 11.20 1.95 0.05
CA VAL A 8 12.56 2.43 0.31
C VAL A 8 12.72 2.74 1.80
N GLU A 9 13.37 1.83 2.52
CA GLU A 9 13.58 1.93 3.97
C GLU A 9 15.06 1.78 4.33
N ASN A 10 15.57 2.65 5.21
CA ASN A 10 16.98 2.63 5.63
C ASN A 10 17.99 2.59 4.45
N GLY A 11 17.67 3.29 3.36
CA GLY A 11 18.48 3.31 2.13
C GLY A 11 18.38 2.04 1.27
N LYS A 12 17.60 1.03 1.69
CA LYS A 12 17.34 -0.18 0.91
C LYS A 12 16.07 -0.01 0.10
N GLN A 13 16.19 -0.12 -1.22
CA GLN A 13 15.05 -0.21 -2.12
C GLN A 13 14.69 -1.69 -2.32
N ILE A 14 13.45 -2.04 -2.04
CA ILE A 14 12.91 -3.38 -2.28
C ILE A 14 11.83 -3.26 -3.35
N TRP A 15 11.95 -4.10 -4.37
CA TRP A 15 10.94 -4.28 -5.40
C TRP A 15 10.47 -5.73 -5.36
N GLN A 16 9.18 -5.93 -5.11
CA GLN A 16 8.56 -7.24 -5.08
C GLN A 16 7.41 -7.31 -6.08
N LYS A 17 7.30 -8.42 -6.81
CA LYS A 17 6.14 -8.70 -7.67
C LYS A 17 5.27 -9.72 -6.96
N LEU A 18 3.98 -9.44 -6.85
CA LEU A 18 3.01 -10.29 -6.17
C LEU A 18 1.88 -10.62 -7.14
N GLU A 19 1.44 -11.88 -7.10
CA GLU A 19 0.21 -12.29 -7.73
C GLU A 19 -0.89 -12.33 -6.66
N VAL A 20 -1.92 -11.52 -6.86
CA VAL A 20 -3.00 -11.31 -5.89
C VAL A 20 -4.35 -11.51 -6.56
N PRO A 21 -5.40 -11.84 -5.79
CA PRO A 21 -6.75 -11.90 -6.32
C PRO A 21 -7.16 -10.59 -6.99
N GLU A 22 -8.04 -10.68 -7.98
CA GLU A 22 -8.79 -9.52 -8.46
C GLU A 22 -9.60 -8.87 -7.33
N ASN A 23 -9.79 -7.55 -7.38
CA ASN A 23 -10.43 -6.74 -6.34
C ASN A 23 -9.65 -6.62 -5.02
N THR A 24 -8.35 -6.93 -5.02
CA THR A 24 -7.49 -6.69 -3.86
C THR A 24 -7.21 -5.20 -3.68
N THR A 25 -7.18 -4.75 -2.42
CA THR A 25 -6.84 -3.37 -2.05
C THR A 25 -5.35 -3.19 -1.80
N VAL A 26 -4.88 -1.94 -1.85
CA VAL A 26 -3.48 -1.58 -1.52
C VAL A 26 -3.05 -2.17 -0.18
N GLN A 27 -3.87 -2.01 0.87
CA GLN A 27 -3.59 -2.56 2.20
C GLN A 27 -3.37 -4.07 2.19
N GLN A 28 -4.23 -4.81 1.48
CA GLN A 28 -4.15 -6.26 1.44
C GLN A 28 -2.89 -6.72 0.74
N VAL A 29 -2.49 -6.09 -0.38
CA VAL A 29 -1.24 -6.42 -1.08
C VAL A 29 -0.03 -6.20 -0.19
N ILE A 30 0.00 -5.06 0.52
CA ILE A 30 1.11 -4.74 1.43
C ILE A 30 1.19 -5.78 2.56
N LYS A 31 0.05 -6.17 3.17
CA LYS A 31 0.00 -7.22 4.19
C LYS A 31 0.44 -8.58 3.63
N MET A 32 -0.05 -8.96 2.45
CA MET A 32 0.31 -10.22 1.78
C MET A 32 1.79 -10.29 1.41
N SER A 33 2.43 -9.15 1.16
CA SER A 33 3.87 -9.11 0.85
C SER A 33 4.77 -9.48 2.02
N GLY A 34 4.28 -9.37 3.26
CA GLY A 34 5.09 -9.55 4.47
C GLY A 34 6.12 -8.44 4.72
N ILE A 35 6.18 -7.42 3.85
CA ILE A 35 7.24 -6.40 3.89
C ILE A 35 7.20 -5.54 5.16
N LEU A 36 6.01 -5.37 5.74
CA LEU A 36 5.81 -4.65 7.00
C LEU A 36 6.53 -5.34 8.15
N GLU A 37 6.43 -6.68 8.22
CA GLU A 37 7.10 -7.50 9.22
C GLU A 37 8.60 -7.61 8.92
N GLN A 38 9.00 -7.68 7.65
CA GLN A 38 10.42 -7.74 7.30
C GLN A 38 11.20 -6.48 7.63
N LEU A 39 10.55 -5.31 7.54
CA LEU A 39 11.18 -4.01 7.75
C LEU A 39 10.76 -3.33 9.06
N HIS A 40 9.89 -3.97 9.86
CA HIS A 40 9.25 -3.40 11.04
C HIS A 40 8.62 -2.01 10.77
N ILE A 41 7.92 -1.89 9.64
CA ILE A 41 7.29 -0.65 9.21
C ILE A 41 5.84 -0.60 9.70
N ASN A 42 5.45 0.50 10.35
CA ASN A 42 4.05 0.77 10.63
C ASN A 42 3.38 1.44 9.42
N LEU A 43 2.37 0.80 8.83
CA LEU A 43 1.68 1.32 7.65
C LEU A 43 0.82 2.55 7.95
N GLU A 44 0.40 2.75 9.20
CA GLU A 44 -0.42 3.90 9.61
C GLU A 44 0.35 5.23 9.55
N GLU A 45 1.67 5.16 9.65
CA GLU A 45 2.56 6.34 9.57
C GLU A 45 3.12 6.52 8.15
N ARG A 46 2.63 5.75 7.18
CA ARG A 46 3.18 5.72 5.82
C ARG A 46 2.15 6.20 4.83
N GLU A 47 2.60 7.07 3.94
CA GLU A 47 1.85 7.39 2.74
C GLU A 47 2.09 6.31 1.68
N VAL A 48 1.04 5.95 0.96
CA VAL A 48 1.10 5.00 -0.14
C VAL A 48 0.64 5.66 -1.43
N GLY A 49 1.26 5.27 -2.53
CA GLY A 49 0.86 5.70 -3.85
C GLY A 49 0.77 4.55 -4.84
N ILE A 50 0.05 4.79 -5.94
CA ILE A 50 0.05 3.95 -7.12
C ILE A 50 0.53 4.81 -8.29
N HIS A 51 1.60 4.39 -8.97
CA HIS A 51 2.17 5.11 -10.11
C HIS A 51 2.42 6.62 -9.84
N GLY A 52 2.99 6.96 -8.68
CA GLY A 52 3.29 8.34 -8.29
C GLY A 52 2.08 9.16 -7.84
N ARG A 53 0.89 8.56 -7.70
CA ARG A 53 -0.31 9.21 -7.14
C ARG A 53 -0.59 8.68 -5.75
N LEU A 54 -0.68 9.57 -4.76
CA LEU A 54 -1.11 9.19 -3.41
C LEU A 54 -2.53 8.63 -3.44
N VAL A 55 -2.74 7.50 -2.76
CA VAL A 55 -4.02 6.80 -2.70
C VAL A 55 -4.31 6.34 -1.29
N GLU A 56 -5.58 6.05 -1.01
CA GLU A 56 -5.98 5.46 0.27
C GLU A 56 -5.64 3.98 0.30
N LEU A 57 -5.39 3.44 1.49
CA LEU A 57 -5.12 2.02 1.73
C LEU A 57 -6.27 1.09 1.26
N SER A 58 -7.49 1.61 1.24
CA SER A 58 -8.70 0.93 0.75
C SER A 58 -8.88 0.99 -0.76
N SER A 59 -7.99 1.68 -1.49
CA SER A 59 -8.09 1.82 -2.94
C SER A 59 -7.93 0.47 -3.62
N SER A 60 -8.77 0.22 -4.63
CA SER A 60 -8.69 -0.98 -5.46
C SER A 60 -7.51 -0.90 -6.42
N LEU A 61 -6.89 -2.05 -6.64
CA LEU A 61 -5.77 -2.19 -7.57
C LEU A 61 -6.21 -2.81 -8.89
N ARG A 62 -5.42 -2.53 -9.92
CA ARG A 62 -5.53 -3.09 -11.26
C ARG A 62 -4.29 -3.90 -11.60
N GLU A 63 -4.42 -4.76 -12.61
CA GLU A 63 -3.27 -5.48 -13.12
C GLU A 63 -2.19 -4.53 -13.65
N GLY A 64 -0.95 -4.79 -13.25
CA GLY A 64 0.21 -3.98 -13.60
C GLY A 64 0.49 -2.81 -12.65
N ASP A 65 -0.41 -2.53 -11.69
CA ASP A 65 -0.21 -1.42 -10.76
C ASP A 65 1.06 -1.59 -9.94
N ARG A 66 1.77 -0.48 -9.75
CA ARG A 66 2.90 -0.37 -8.83
C ARG A 66 2.52 0.41 -7.60
N ILE A 67 2.44 -0.29 -6.47
CA ILE A 67 2.28 0.24 -5.13
C ILE A 67 3.63 0.77 -4.65
N GLU A 68 3.66 2.00 -4.15
CA GLU A 68 4.84 2.70 -3.68
C GLU A 68 4.60 3.11 -2.22
N ILE A 69 5.43 2.65 -1.29
CA ILE A 69 5.36 3.01 0.14
C ILE A 69 6.38 4.11 0.40
N TYR A 70 5.89 5.31 0.69
CA TYR A 70 6.72 6.48 0.98
C TYR A 70 7.12 6.52 2.46
N ARG A 71 8.15 7.32 2.76
CA ARG A 71 8.60 7.56 4.13
C ARG A 71 7.61 8.49 4.84
N PRO A 72 7.46 8.37 6.18
CA PRO A 72 6.70 9.34 6.95
C PRO A 72 7.26 10.73 6.67
N ILE A 73 6.43 11.63 6.17
CA ILE A 73 6.71 13.05 6.27
C ILE A 73 6.42 13.39 7.73
N THR A 74 7.40 13.91 8.46
CA THR A 74 7.24 14.33 9.86
C THR A 74 6.25 15.51 9.90
N ALA A 75 4.96 15.22 9.80
CA ALA A 75 3.84 16.12 9.93
C ALA A 75 2.69 15.28 10.48
N ASP A 76 2.37 15.50 11.75
CA ASP A 76 1.31 14.86 12.53
C ASP A 76 0.13 14.31 11.69
N PRO A 77 -0.10 12.98 11.69
CA PRO A 77 -1.24 12.37 11.00
C PRO A 77 -2.54 12.54 11.81
N ALA A 78 -2.84 13.75 12.29
CA ALA A 78 -4.04 14.02 13.09
C ALA A 78 -5.35 13.82 12.32
N THR A 79 -5.33 13.62 11.00
CA THR A 79 -6.56 13.51 10.21
C THR A 79 -6.39 12.70 8.92
N VAL A 80 -6.45 11.37 8.98
CA VAL A 80 -7.03 10.60 7.87
C VAL A 80 -8.16 9.71 8.40
N LYS A 81 -9.18 10.36 8.96
CA LYS A 81 -10.55 9.85 8.86
C LYS A 81 -10.97 9.97 7.40
N ARG A 82 -11.03 8.87 6.65
CA ARG A 82 -11.88 8.80 5.45
C ARG A 82 -12.37 7.39 5.15
N ARG A 83 -13.65 7.22 5.52
CA ARG A 83 -14.70 6.41 4.86
C ARG A 83 -14.32 4.97 4.46
N SER A 84 -14.67 4.04 5.34
CA SER A 84 -15.30 2.79 4.92
C SER A 84 -16.51 3.11 4.03
N ILE A 85 -16.38 2.91 2.73
CA ILE A 85 -17.54 2.71 1.86
C ILE A 85 -17.68 1.19 1.75
N PRO A 86 -18.74 0.57 2.30
CA PRO A 86 -18.96 -0.86 2.15
C PRO A 86 -19.39 -1.12 0.71
N THR A 87 -18.89 -2.19 0.09
CA THR A 87 -19.55 -2.75 -1.09
C THR A 87 -19.93 -4.19 -0.78
N PRO A 88 -21.23 -4.52 -0.67
CA PRO A 88 -21.67 -5.90 -0.58
C PRO A 88 -21.42 -6.58 -1.92
N GLN A 89 -20.70 -7.71 -1.91
CA GLN A 89 -20.67 -8.62 -3.05
C GLN A 89 -21.82 -9.61 -2.89
N SER A 90 -22.60 -9.75 -3.97
CA SER A 90 -23.84 -10.51 -4.12
C SER A 90 -23.72 -12.00 -3.86
#